data_AF-A0A7X0JQ80-F1
#
_entry.id   AF-A0A7X0JQ80-F1
#
_cell.length_a   1.000
_cell.length_b   1.000
_cell.length_c   1.000
_cell.angle_alpha   90.00
_cell.angle_beta   90.00
_cell.angle_gamma   90.00
#
_symmetry.space_group_name_H-M   'P 1'
#
loop_
_entity.id
_entity.type
_entity.pdbx_description
1 polymer ?
#
loop_
_entity_poly.entity_id
_entity_poly.type
_entity_poly.pdbx_seq_one_letter_code
_entity_poly.pdbx_strand_id
1 'polypeptide(L)'
;MSLKKTLIASTAILAAGLSLSASVSAQALETYKVKITNITHGITFTPFLAASHRSDVKVFEVGQAASDEVARVAEGGDVGPLATQLDASSSVADTATTSGLLGPGESTEFELQSQPFVSFISIVSMLLPTNDTMVALNQAVLPGFRTAKLTYYMNAYDAGTETNSELCADIPGPRCGGSPFSPDDSGEGYVFPSPGIHGEADLTRARYNWGGAVAKVEIERIR
;
A
#
# COMPACT_ATOMS: atom_id res chain seq x y z
N MET A 1 56.19 29.39 72.53
CA MET A 1 56.02 28.21 71.64
C MET A 1 54.81 28.48 70.75
N SER A 2 55.03 28.53 69.45
CA SER A 2 54.17 29.14 68.42
C SER A 2 52.88 28.34 68.14
N LEU A 3 51.70 28.97 68.22
CA LEU A 3 50.46 28.43 67.64
C LEU A 3 50.12 29.18 66.34
N LYS A 4 50.14 28.43 65.24
CA LYS A 4 49.87 28.88 63.87
C LYS A 4 48.36 29.17 63.71
N LYS A 5 48.01 30.32 63.14
CA LYS A 5 46.66 30.61 62.63
C LYS A 5 46.51 30.00 61.24
N THR A 6 45.58 29.07 61.07
CA THR A 6 45.27 28.46 59.78
C THR A 6 44.08 29.21 59.18
N LEU A 7 44.29 29.93 58.08
CA LEU A 7 43.22 30.47 57.22
C LEU A 7 42.67 29.32 56.37
N ILE A 8 41.35 29.11 56.40
CA ILE A 8 40.64 28.24 55.45
C ILE A 8 40.06 29.17 54.37
N ALA A 9 40.58 29.05 53.14
CA ALA A 9 40.05 29.73 51.97
C ALA A 9 39.02 28.82 51.28
N SER A 10 37.75 29.21 51.34
CA SER A 10 36.66 28.51 50.64
C SER A 10 36.69 28.88 49.14
N THR A 11 37.03 27.91 48.29
CA THR A 11 36.98 28.05 46.82
C THR A 11 35.60 27.62 46.34
N ALA A 12 34.78 28.56 45.88
CA ALA A 12 33.50 28.26 45.24
C ALA A 12 33.75 27.83 43.78
N ILE A 13 33.47 26.56 43.47
CA ILE A 13 33.52 26.03 42.09
C ILE A 13 32.16 26.31 41.45
N LEU A 14 32.13 27.25 40.50
CA LEU A 14 30.96 27.57 39.70
C LEU A 14 30.88 26.59 38.52
N ALA A 15 30.05 25.56 38.63
CA ALA A 15 29.77 24.63 37.53
C ALA A 15 28.78 25.28 36.55
N ALA A 16 29.29 25.80 35.43
CA ALA A 16 28.46 26.25 34.31
C ALA A 16 27.94 25.01 33.55
N GLY A 17 26.68 24.65 33.78
CA GLY A 17 26.00 23.62 33.01
C GLY A 17 25.74 24.10 31.58
N LEU A 18 26.47 23.55 30.62
CA LEU A 18 26.27 23.80 29.20
C LEU A 18 25.13 22.89 28.70
N SER A 19 23.89 23.39 28.70
CA SER A 19 22.76 22.69 28.09
C SER A 19 22.86 22.80 26.56
N LEU A 20 23.33 21.72 25.92
CA LEU A 20 23.19 21.55 24.46
C LEU A 20 21.73 21.27 24.13
N SER A 21 20.99 22.29 23.72
CA SER A 21 19.71 22.10 23.04
C SER A 21 19.98 21.61 21.63
N ALA A 22 19.84 20.31 21.39
CA ALA A 22 19.84 19.75 20.04
C ALA A 22 18.53 20.15 19.35
N SER A 23 18.61 21.08 18.39
CA SER A 23 17.50 21.38 17.50
C SER A 23 17.25 20.18 16.59
N VAL A 24 16.27 19.34 16.91
CA VAL A 24 15.75 18.36 15.95
C VAL A 24 15.10 19.16 14.82
N SER A 25 15.76 19.22 13.67
CA SER A 25 15.15 19.67 12.43
C SER A 25 13.99 18.73 12.13
N ALA A 26 12.74 19.19 12.29
CA ALA A 26 11.59 18.50 11.73
C ALA A 26 11.85 18.37 10.22
N GLN A 27 12.02 17.15 9.74
CA GLN A 27 12.14 16.89 8.31
C GLN A 27 10.83 17.30 7.65
N ALA A 28 10.90 18.13 6.59
CA ALA A 28 9.71 18.53 5.86
C ALA A 28 9.08 17.29 5.22
N LEU A 29 7.79 17.08 5.52
CA LEU A 29 6.99 16.06 4.86
C LEU A 29 6.75 16.47 3.41
N GLU A 30 6.85 15.50 2.51
CA GLU A 30 6.45 15.65 1.12
C GLU A 30 5.00 15.17 0.98
N THR A 31 4.18 15.88 0.21
CA THR A 31 2.78 15.50 -0.02
C THR A 31 2.54 15.20 -1.48
N TYR A 32 1.92 14.06 -1.74
CA TYR A 32 1.58 13.59 -3.07
C TYR A 32 0.06 13.52 -3.21
N LYS A 33 -0.46 14.01 -4.34
CA LYS A 33 -1.82 13.71 -4.78
C LYS A 33 -1.76 12.52 -5.72
N VAL A 34 -2.45 11.45 -5.36
CA VAL A 34 -2.55 10.22 -6.15
C VAL A 34 -3.94 10.16 -6.78
N LYS A 35 -4.00 10.01 -8.10
CA LYS A 35 -5.23 9.77 -8.85
C LYS A 35 -5.18 8.38 -9.46
N ILE A 36 -6.18 7.57 -9.18
CA ILE A 36 -6.35 6.24 -9.77
C ILE A 36 -7.56 6.29 -10.70
N THR A 37 -7.39 5.82 -11.94
CA THR A 37 -8.46 5.66 -12.92
C THR A 37 -8.63 4.18 -13.24
N ASN A 38 -9.87 3.69 -13.16
CA ASN A 38 -10.22 2.37 -13.65
C ASN A 38 -10.32 2.41 -15.18
N ILE A 39 -9.42 1.69 -15.86
CA ILE A 39 -9.35 1.66 -17.33
C ILE A 39 -9.92 0.36 -17.92
N THR A 40 -10.56 -0.46 -17.10
CA THR A 40 -11.27 -1.66 -17.56
C THR A 40 -12.66 -1.32 -18.10
N HIS A 41 -13.28 -2.29 -18.77
CA HIS A 41 -14.67 -2.18 -19.25
C HIS A 41 -15.68 -2.81 -18.28
N GLY A 42 -15.30 -3.87 -17.56
CA GLY A 42 -16.25 -4.67 -16.76
C GLY A 42 -15.83 -4.92 -15.32
N ILE A 43 -14.66 -4.43 -14.89
CA ILE A 43 -14.15 -4.67 -13.54
C ILE A 43 -14.45 -3.48 -12.66
N THR A 44 -14.81 -3.75 -11.42
CA THR A 44 -14.96 -2.77 -10.35
C THR A 44 -13.87 -3.03 -9.31
N PHE A 45 -13.19 -1.99 -8.85
CA PHE A 45 -12.21 -2.15 -7.76
C PHE A 45 -12.86 -1.95 -6.39
N THR A 46 -12.43 -2.72 -5.40
CA THR A 46 -12.73 -2.47 -3.98
C THR A 46 -11.92 -1.27 -3.47
N PRO A 47 -12.06 -0.86 -2.19
CA PRO A 47 -11.17 0.14 -1.62
C PRO A 47 -9.69 -0.14 -1.92
N PHE A 48 -8.98 0.90 -2.36
CA PHE A 48 -7.53 0.85 -2.53
C PHE A 48 -6.84 1.10 -1.20
N LEU A 49 -5.72 0.42 -0.99
CA LEU A 49 -4.70 0.77 -0.02
C LEU A 49 -3.45 1.23 -0.75
N ALA A 50 -2.90 2.36 -0.32
CA ALA A 50 -1.62 2.87 -0.76
C ALA A 50 -0.70 3.08 0.45
N ALA A 51 0.59 2.88 0.25
CA ALA A 51 1.62 3.14 1.26
C ALA A 51 2.84 3.79 0.63
N SER A 52 3.38 4.82 1.27
CA SER A 52 4.70 5.37 0.95
C SER A 52 5.75 4.67 1.80
N HIS A 53 6.82 4.17 1.18
CA HIS A 53 7.76 3.30 1.87
C HIS A 53 9.19 3.33 1.30
N ARG A 54 10.10 2.72 2.05
CA ARG A 54 11.49 2.46 1.67
C ARG A 54 11.60 1.30 0.68
N SER A 55 12.76 1.12 0.08
CA SER A 55 13.00 0.11 -0.97
C SER A 55 12.98 -1.35 -0.51
N ASP A 56 12.93 -1.61 0.79
CA ASP A 56 12.84 -2.94 1.39
C ASP A 56 11.40 -3.44 1.54
N VAL A 57 10.40 -2.59 1.30
CA VAL A 57 8.99 -2.94 1.41
C VAL A 57 8.40 -3.24 0.02
N LYS A 58 7.63 -4.32 -0.04
CA LYS A 58 6.74 -4.71 -1.13
C LYS A 58 5.45 -5.23 -0.52
N VAL A 59 4.33 -5.10 -1.22
CA VAL A 59 3.06 -5.69 -0.76
C VAL A 59 3.07 -7.21 -0.93
N PHE A 60 3.66 -7.69 -2.02
CA PHE A 60 3.84 -9.12 -2.31
C PHE A 60 5.06 -9.34 -3.22
N GLU A 61 5.44 -10.59 -3.44
CA GLU A 61 6.43 -10.97 -4.44
C GLU A 61 5.84 -12.00 -5.42
N VAL A 62 5.98 -11.74 -6.73
CA VAL A 62 5.53 -12.68 -7.77
C VAL A 62 6.33 -13.98 -7.65
N GLY A 63 5.63 -15.10 -7.70
CA GLY A 63 6.19 -16.44 -7.52
C GLY A 63 6.41 -16.84 -6.06
N GLN A 64 5.95 -16.04 -5.10
CA GLN A 64 5.93 -16.37 -3.67
C GLN A 64 4.49 -16.44 -3.17
N ALA A 65 4.26 -17.17 -2.07
CA ALA A 65 2.97 -17.19 -1.40
C ALA A 65 2.56 -15.78 -0.95
N ALA A 66 1.27 -15.44 -1.10
CA ALA A 66 0.71 -14.23 -0.51
C ALA A 66 0.71 -14.33 1.03
N SER A 67 0.82 -13.20 1.73
CA SER A 67 0.54 -13.18 3.17
C SER A 67 -0.96 -13.23 3.43
N ASP A 68 -1.37 -13.60 4.64
CA ASP A 68 -2.78 -13.60 5.05
C ASP A 68 -3.44 -12.23 4.85
N GLU A 69 -2.70 -11.13 5.06
CA GLU A 69 -3.22 -9.78 4.85
C GLU A 69 -3.41 -9.46 3.36
N VAL A 70 -2.54 -9.96 2.48
CA VAL A 70 -2.70 -9.81 1.02
C VAL A 70 -3.84 -10.68 0.51
N ALA A 71 -3.98 -11.90 1.01
CA ALA A 71 -5.11 -12.78 0.70
C ALA A 71 -6.45 -12.10 1.04
N ARG A 72 -6.53 -11.45 2.22
CA ARG A 72 -7.74 -10.69 2.61
C ARG A 72 -8.07 -9.53 1.68
N VAL A 73 -7.07 -8.86 1.12
CA VAL A 73 -7.30 -7.87 0.07
C VAL A 73 -7.83 -8.57 -1.17
N ALA A 74 -7.17 -9.64 -1.62
CA ALA A 74 -7.47 -10.32 -2.87
C ALA A 74 -8.87 -10.97 -2.89
N GLU A 75 -9.31 -11.59 -1.80
CA GLU A 75 -10.54 -12.41 -1.73
C GLU A 75 -11.79 -11.63 -1.30
N GLY A 76 -11.60 -10.49 -0.62
CA GLY A 76 -12.71 -9.75 -0.03
C GLY A 76 -12.60 -8.23 -0.10
N GLY A 77 -11.49 -7.69 -0.62
CA GLY A 77 -11.22 -6.26 -0.61
C GLY A 77 -11.02 -5.68 0.79
N ASP A 78 -10.72 -6.51 1.79
CA ASP A 78 -10.47 -6.07 3.17
C ASP A 78 -9.02 -5.62 3.32
N VAL A 79 -8.81 -4.31 3.16
CA VAL A 79 -7.50 -3.67 3.29
C VAL A 79 -7.08 -3.37 4.72
N GLY A 80 -7.98 -3.52 5.70
CA GLY A 80 -7.72 -3.08 7.09
C GLY A 80 -6.53 -3.77 7.75
N PRO A 81 -6.42 -5.10 7.70
CA PRO A 81 -5.30 -5.84 8.26
C PRO A 81 -3.95 -5.46 7.63
N LEU A 82 -3.89 -5.35 6.29
CA LEU A 82 -2.68 -4.94 5.58
C LEU A 82 -2.29 -3.50 5.90
N ALA A 83 -3.25 -2.58 5.98
CA ALA A 83 -3.00 -1.19 6.39
C ALA A 83 -2.38 -1.13 7.79
N THR A 84 -2.96 -1.87 8.74
CA THR A 84 -2.45 -1.95 10.12
C THR A 84 -1.03 -2.50 10.18
N GLN A 85 -0.73 -3.54 9.39
CA GLN A 85 0.62 -4.11 9.30
C GLN A 85 1.63 -3.10 8.74
N LEU A 86 1.25 -2.35 7.70
CA LEU A 86 2.10 -1.34 7.07
C LEU A 86 2.32 -0.13 8.00
N ASP A 87 1.28 0.35 8.68
CA ASP A 87 1.37 1.46 9.65
C ASP A 87 2.31 1.14 10.83
N ALA A 88 2.44 -0.13 11.19
CA ALA A 88 3.34 -0.57 12.25
C ALA A 88 4.83 -0.62 11.81
N SER A 89 5.12 -0.51 10.52
CA SER A 89 6.46 -0.64 9.97
C SER A 89 7.23 0.68 9.98
N SER A 90 8.45 0.67 10.53
CA SER A 90 9.37 1.83 10.45
C SER A 90 9.88 2.13 9.03
N SER A 91 9.65 1.23 8.08
CA SER A 91 9.99 1.42 6.67
C SER A 91 8.85 2.06 5.86
N VAL A 92 7.69 2.28 6.46
CA VAL A 92 6.53 2.96 5.87
C VAL A 92 6.42 4.36 6.48
N ALA A 93 6.18 5.38 5.65
CA ALA A 93 6.02 6.76 6.12
C ALA A 93 4.56 7.16 6.32
N ASP A 94 3.66 6.66 5.47
CA ASP A 94 2.23 6.95 5.52
C ASP A 94 1.44 5.86 4.78
N THR A 95 0.17 5.66 5.17
CA THR A 95 -0.79 4.85 4.43
C THR A 95 -2.06 5.66 4.15
N ALA A 96 -2.71 5.35 3.04
CA ALA A 96 -3.98 5.96 2.66
C ALA A 96 -4.91 4.91 2.08
N THR A 97 -6.19 4.97 2.47
CA THR A 97 -7.24 4.09 1.94
C THR A 97 -8.34 4.90 1.26
N THR A 98 -8.85 4.41 0.13
CA THR A 98 -10.07 4.96 -0.47
C THR A 98 -11.31 4.33 0.17
N SER A 99 -12.50 4.86 -0.13
CA SER A 99 -13.77 4.26 0.30
C SER A 99 -14.64 3.90 -0.89
N GLY A 100 -15.48 2.87 -0.72
CA GLY A 100 -16.43 2.47 -1.74
C GLY A 100 -15.77 1.77 -2.93
N LEU A 101 -16.61 1.48 -3.93
CA LEU A 101 -16.21 0.79 -5.16
C LEU A 101 -15.83 1.80 -6.24
N LEU A 102 -14.84 1.45 -7.08
CA LEU A 102 -14.43 2.24 -8.23
C LEU A 102 -14.78 1.51 -9.54
N GLY A 103 -15.86 1.94 -10.19
CA GLY A 103 -16.37 1.31 -11.41
C GLY A 103 -15.57 1.64 -12.68
N PRO A 104 -15.88 0.96 -13.80
CA PRO A 104 -15.24 1.21 -15.10
C PRO A 104 -15.27 2.68 -15.53
N GLY A 105 -14.12 3.24 -15.91
CA GLY A 105 -13.98 4.63 -16.37
C GLY A 105 -13.97 5.69 -15.26
N GLU A 106 -14.27 5.31 -14.01
CA GLU A 106 -14.27 6.23 -12.88
C GLU A 106 -12.86 6.51 -12.38
N SER A 107 -12.72 7.56 -11.56
CA SER A 107 -11.47 7.88 -10.88
C SER A 107 -11.69 8.24 -9.42
N THR A 108 -10.69 7.94 -8.60
CA THR A 108 -10.61 8.37 -7.20
C THR A 108 -9.29 9.10 -6.97
N GLU A 109 -9.28 10.01 -6.00
CA GLU A 109 -8.13 10.83 -5.64
C GLU A 109 -7.94 10.85 -4.12
N PHE A 110 -6.70 10.78 -3.67
CA PHE A 110 -6.32 10.91 -2.26
C PHE A 110 -4.94 11.55 -2.11
N GLU A 111 -4.66 12.06 -0.92
CA GLU A 111 -3.32 12.53 -0.56
C GLU A 111 -2.56 11.42 0.16
N LEU A 112 -1.24 11.37 -0.06
CA LEU A 112 -0.31 10.48 0.60
C LEU A 112 0.93 11.27 0.99
N GLN A 113 1.36 11.14 2.24
CA GLN A 113 2.57 11.79 2.73
C GLN A 113 3.78 10.90 2.53
N SER A 114 4.96 11.51 2.44
CA SER A 114 6.23 10.79 2.53
C SER A 114 7.26 11.63 3.29
N GLN A 115 8.37 10.98 3.65
CA GLN A 115 9.51 11.59 4.30
C GLN A 115 10.72 11.60 3.37
N PRO A 116 11.72 12.45 3.60
CA PRO A 116 12.98 12.37 2.88
C PRO A 116 13.56 10.94 2.90
N PHE A 117 14.05 10.47 1.74
CA PHE A 117 14.59 9.11 1.53
C PHE A 117 13.56 7.97 1.60
N VAL A 118 12.27 8.27 1.75
CA VAL A 118 11.15 7.34 1.52
C VAL A 118 10.59 7.68 0.14
N SER A 119 11.01 6.92 -0.86
CA SER A 119 10.84 7.31 -2.27
C SER A 119 10.05 6.29 -3.09
N PHE A 120 9.40 5.35 -2.43
CA PHE A 120 8.57 4.34 -3.10
C PHE A 120 7.12 4.41 -2.66
N ILE A 121 6.24 3.94 -3.53
CA ILE A 121 4.82 3.77 -3.29
C ILE A 121 4.41 2.37 -3.73
N SER A 122 3.57 1.74 -2.92
CA SER A 122 2.79 0.57 -3.34
C SER A 122 1.30 0.87 -3.22
N ILE A 123 0.51 0.33 -4.14
CA ILE A 123 -0.95 0.47 -4.21
C ILE A 123 -1.52 -0.91 -4.51
N VAL A 124 -2.58 -1.31 -3.81
CA VAL A 124 -3.29 -2.59 -4.03
C VAL A 124 -4.80 -2.43 -3.86
N SER A 125 -5.59 -3.21 -4.61
CA SER A 125 -7.06 -3.34 -4.47
C SER A 125 -7.54 -4.64 -5.14
N MET A 126 -8.66 -5.20 -4.71
CA MET A 126 -9.30 -6.35 -5.36
C MET A 126 -10.01 -5.96 -6.65
N LEU A 127 -10.02 -6.87 -7.63
CA LEU A 127 -10.87 -6.81 -8.81
C LEU A 127 -12.18 -7.57 -8.57
N LEU A 128 -13.31 -6.94 -8.89
CA LEU A 128 -14.62 -7.58 -8.89
C LEU A 128 -15.22 -7.61 -10.30
N PRO A 129 -15.86 -8.72 -10.70
CA PRO A 129 -15.93 -10.03 -10.04
C PRO A 129 -14.68 -10.88 -10.34
N THR A 130 -13.95 -11.31 -9.31
CA THR A 130 -12.88 -12.33 -9.35
C THR A 130 -12.84 -13.07 -8.02
N ASN A 131 -12.25 -14.27 -7.97
CA ASN A 131 -12.02 -15.02 -6.73
C ASN A 131 -11.02 -14.26 -5.84
N ASP A 132 -9.77 -14.17 -6.29
CA ASP A 132 -8.64 -13.64 -5.53
C ASP A 132 -7.69 -12.77 -6.39
N THR A 133 -8.23 -12.03 -7.36
CA THR A 133 -7.41 -11.15 -8.19
C THR A 133 -7.30 -9.74 -7.62
N MET A 134 -6.07 -9.21 -7.57
CA MET A 134 -5.75 -7.84 -7.15
C MET A 134 -5.08 -7.01 -8.26
N VAL A 135 -5.33 -5.71 -8.29
CA VAL A 135 -4.55 -4.74 -9.07
C VAL A 135 -3.43 -4.22 -8.20
N ALA A 136 -2.21 -4.08 -8.74
CA ALA A 136 -1.12 -3.54 -7.95
C ALA A 136 -0.15 -2.64 -8.71
N LEU A 137 0.28 -1.59 -8.02
CA LEU A 137 1.55 -0.90 -8.25
C LEU A 137 2.45 -1.33 -7.10
N ASN A 138 3.50 -2.10 -7.35
CA ASN A 138 4.33 -2.65 -6.29
C ASN A 138 5.71 -2.00 -6.35
N GLN A 139 6.05 -1.24 -5.30
CA GLN A 139 7.35 -0.57 -5.14
C GLN A 139 7.73 0.34 -6.32
N ALA A 140 6.82 1.21 -6.76
CA ALA A 140 7.11 2.23 -7.77
C ALA A 140 7.76 3.47 -7.15
N VAL A 141 8.52 4.23 -7.95
CA VAL A 141 9.21 5.43 -7.46
C VAL A 141 8.23 6.62 -7.36
N LEU A 142 8.30 7.39 -6.27
CA LEU A 142 7.57 8.64 -6.12
C LEU A 142 8.21 9.79 -6.92
N PRO A 143 7.42 10.76 -7.44
CA PRO A 143 7.96 11.92 -8.14
C PRO A 143 8.94 12.75 -7.28
N GLY A 144 10.20 12.84 -7.70
CA GLY A 144 11.22 13.63 -6.99
C GLY A 144 11.24 15.12 -7.35
N PHE A 145 12.18 15.88 -6.79
CA PHE A 145 12.30 17.34 -7.00
C PHE A 145 12.35 17.81 -8.46
N ARG A 146 12.83 16.98 -9.39
CA ARG A 146 12.97 17.31 -10.81
C ARG A 146 11.78 16.86 -11.67
N THR A 147 10.85 16.11 -11.09
CA THR A 147 9.74 15.49 -11.80
C THR A 147 8.50 15.65 -10.93
N ALA A 148 7.69 16.67 -11.24
CA ALA A 148 6.52 16.97 -10.41
C ALA A 148 5.42 15.90 -10.52
N LYS A 149 5.38 15.13 -11.62
CA LYS A 149 4.33 14.15 -11.89
C LYS A 149 4.85 12.90 -12.59
N LEU A 150 4.38 11.74 -12.15
CA LEU A 150 4.63 10.44 -12.79
C LEU A 150 3.30 9.74 -13.10
N THR A 151 3.29 8.97 -14.18
CA THR A 151 2.13 8.16 -14.58
C THR A 151 2.55 6.70 -14.67
N TYR A 152 1.78 5.83 -14.04
CA TYR A 152 1.95 4.38 -14.03
C TYR A 152 0.70 3.69 -14.57
N TYR A 153 0.89 2.47 -15.04
CA TYR A 153 -0.19 1.55 -15.42
C TYR A 153 -0.04 0.29 -14.57
N MET A 154 -1.09 -0.05 -13.82
CA MET A 154 -1.10 -1.21 -12.92
C MET A 154 -1.68 -2.42 -13.63
N ASN A 155 -1.05 -3.58 -13.41
CA ASN A 155 -1.54 -4.86 -13.89
C ASN A 155 -2.30 -5.58 -12.78
N ALA A 156 -3.08 -6.58 -13.20
CA ALA A 156 -3.73 -7.51 -12.29
C ALA A 156 -2.83 -8.71 -11.98
N TYR A 157 -2.93 -9.19 -10.75
CA TYR A 157 -2.22 -10.34 -10.21
C TYR A 157 -3.23 -11.22 -9.49
N ASP A 158 -3.09 -12.50 -9.70
CA ASP A 158 -3.80 -13.55 -8.97
C ASP A 158 -3.01 -13.82 -7.69
N ALA A 159 -3.68 -13.85 -6.54
CA ALA A 159 -3.01 -14.08 -5.26
C ALA A 159 -2.59 -15.54 -5.07
N GLY A 160 -3.23 -16.46 -5.78
CA GLY A 160 -3.06 -17.90 -5.68
C GLY A 160 -3.52 -18.45 -4.34
N THR A 161 -4.53 -17.83 -3.72
CA THR A 161 -5.08 -18.21 -2.42
C THR A 161 -6.46 -18.87 -2.53
N GLU A 162 -7.15 -18.72 -3.66
CA GLU A 162 -8.37 -19.45 -3.98
C GLU A 162 -8.27 -20.13 -5.35
N THR A 163 -9.01 -21.23 -5.53
CA THR A 163 -9.12 -21.89 -6.83
C THR A 163 -9.89 -20.98 -7.80
N ASN A 164 -9.28 -20.68 -8.94
CA ASN A 164 -9.88 -19.91 -10.03
C ASN A 164 -11.12 -20.62 -10.65
N SER A 165 -12.30 -20.39 -10.07
CA SER A 165 -13.52 -21.10 -10.47
C SER A 165 -14.43 -20.28 -11.40
N GLU A 166 -14.35 -18.95 -11.33
CA GLU A 166 -15.31 -18.02 -11.95
C GLU A 166 -16.79 -18.27 -11.56
N LEU A 167 -17.03 -19.06 -10.51
CA LEU A 167 -18.36 -19.32 -9.97
C LEU A 167 -18.77 -18.14 -9.10
N CYS A 168 -19.97 -17.60 -9.32
CA CYS A 168 -20.45 -16.50 -8.50
C CYS A 168 -20.71 -16.90 -7.03
N ALA A 169 -20.73 -18.19 -6.71
CA ALA A 169 -20.81 -18.69 -5.34
C ALA A 169 -19.51 -18.45 -4.54
N ASP A 170 -18.38 -18.33 -5.24
CA ASP A 170 -17.04 -18.18 -4.66
C ASP A 170 -16.52 -16.74 -4.83
N ILE A 171 -17.34 -15.83 -5.37
CA ILE A 171 -16.95 -14.45 -5.67
C ILE A 171 -17.84 -13.47 -4.90
N PRO A 172 -17.27 -12.52 -4.16
CA PRO A 172 -18.06 -11.53 -3.42
C PRO A 172 -18.81 -10.55 -4.34
N GLY A 173 -19.72 -9.79 -3.72
CA GLY A 173 -20.53 -8.79 -4.41
C GLY A 173 -19.74 -7.58 -4.94
N PRO A 174 -20.35 -6.73 -5.79
CA PRO A 174 -21.81 -6.61 -5.98
C PRO A 174 -22.37 -7.39 -7.17
N ARG A 175 -21.51 -7.88 -8.09
CA ARG A 175 -21.98 -8.63 -9.27
C ARG A 175 -22.38 -10.06 -8.91
N CYS A 176 -21.53 -10.73 -8.14
CA CYS A 176 -21.82 -12.02 -7.55
C CYS A 176 -22.39 -11.81 -6.13
N GLY A 177 -22.53 -12.89 -5.36
CA GLY A 177 -23.06 -12.85 -4.00
C GLY A 177 -22.50 -13.97 -3.14
N GLY A 178 -21.36 -14.52 -3.56
CA GLY A 178 -20.61 -15.52 -2.85
C GLY A 178 -20.03 -14.99 -1.55
N SER A 179 -19.58 -15.92 -0.70
CA SER A 179 -18.88 -15.54 0.53
C SER A 179 -17.45 -15.17 0.17
N PRO A 180 -16.91 -14.06 0.71
CA PRO A 180 -15.47 -13.82 0.62
C PRO A 180 -14.75 -14.81 1.54
N PHE A 181 -13.47 -15.01 1.26
CA PHE A 181 -12.53 -15.80 2.05
C PHE A 181 -12.82 -17.31 2.07
N SER A 182 -11.93 -18.09 1.45
CA SER A 182 -12.00 -19.55 1.41
C SER A 182 -10.84 -20.18 2.19
N PRO A 183 -10.91 -20.23 3.55
CA PRO A 183 -9.78 -20.67 4.39
C PRO A 183 -9.38 -22.14 4.22
N ASP A 184 -10.26 -22.96 3.62
CA ASP A 184 -10.01 -24.38 3.33
C ASP A 184 -9.56 -24.59 1.87
N ASP A 185 -9.45 -23.53 1.07
CA ASP A 185 -8.87 -23.55 -0.27
C ASP A 185 -7.38 -23.18 -0.18
N SER A 186 -6.54 -23.87 -0.94
CA SER A 186 -5.11 -23.60 -1.01
C SER A 186 -4.70 -22.81 -2.24
N GLY A 187 -5.62 -22.63 -3.20
CA GLY A 187 -5.35 -22.04 -4.51
C GLY A 187 -4.12 -22.65 -5.20
N GLU A 188 -3.45 -21.85 -6.02
CA GLU A 188 -2.20 -22.19 -6.69
C GLU A 188 -0.97 -22.09 -5.75
N GLY A 189 -1.10 -21.39 -4.63
CA GLY A 189 -0.08 -21.27 -3.58
C GLY A 189 1.01 -20.21 -3.83
N TYR A 190 0.87 -19.37 -4.84
CA TYR A 190 1.79 -18.26 -5.13
C TYR A 190 1.13 -17.15 -5.93
N VAL A 191 1.64 -15.93 -5.82
CA VAL A 191 1.16 -14.78 -6.60
C VAL A 191 1.69 -14.81 -8.02
N PHE A 192 0.84 -14.61 -9.03
CA PHE A 192 1.25 -14.55 -10.44
C PHE A 192 0.46 -13.52 -11.26
N PRO A 193 0.93 -13.11 -12.45
CA PRO A 193 0.15 -12.23 -13.32
C PRO A 193 -1.20 -12.87 -13.65
N SER A 194 -2.29 -12.18 -13.35
CA SER A 194 -3.62 -12.75 -13.51
C SER A 194 -3.90 -13.02 -15.00
N PRO A 195 -4.40 -14.21 -15.35
CA PRO A 195 -4.69 -14.57 -16.73
C PRO A 195 -6.00 -13.93 -17.24
N GLY A 196 -6.72 -13.21 -16.37
CA GLY A 196 -8.02 -12.62 -16.65
C GLY A 196 -9.15 -13.65 -16.67
N ILE A 197 -10.38 -13.16 -16.86
CA ILE A 197 -11.58 -14.02 -16.95
C ILE A 197 -11.64 -14.72 -18.31
N HIS A 198 -11.70 -16.04 -18.31
CA HIS A 198 -11.75 -16.91 -19.49
C HIS A 198 -13.18 -17.31 -19.86
N GLY A 199 -14.12 -17.20 -18.92
CA GLY A 199 -15.52 -17.56 -19.11
C GLY A 199 -15.79 -19.03 -18.89
N GLU A 200 -15.18 -19.60 -17.85
CA GLU A 200 -15.25 -21.03 -17.52
C GLU A 200 -16.53 -21.40 -16.75
N ALA A 201 -17.16 -20.43 -16.10
CA ALA A 201 -18.39 -20.62 -15.34
C ALA A 201 -19.40 -19.46 -15.49
N ASP A 202 -19.71 -18.73 -14.40
CA ASP A 202 -20.79 -17.73 -14.38
C ASP A 202 -20.40 -16.38 -14.99
N LEU A 203 -19.09 -16.16 -15.14
CA LEU A 203 -18.54 -14.97 -15.77
C LEU A 203 -18.35 -15.21 -17.27
N THR A 204 -18.38 -14.13 -18.05
CA THR A 204 -18.11 -14.21 -19.49
C THR A 204 -16.89 -13.38 -19.84
N ARG A 205 -15.99 -13.97 -20.63
CA ARG A 205 -14.82 -13.28 -21.18
C ARG A 205 -15.19 -11.96 -21.84
N ALA A 206 -16.29 -11.94 -22.60
CA ALA A 206 -16.74 -10.75 -23.34
C ALA A 206 -17.08 -9.55 -22.43
N ARG A 207 -17.47 -9.79 -21.17
CA ARG A 207 -17.76 -8.72 -20.21
C ARG A 207 -16.59 -8.39 -19.31
N TYR A 208 -15.93 -9.42 -18.79
CA TYR A 208 -15.07 -9.30 -17.61
C TYR A 208 -13.59 -9.50 -17.89
N ASN A 209 -13.21 -10.00 -19.06
CA ASN A 209 -11.80 -10.13 -19.38
C ASN A 209 -11.15 -8.76 -19.62
N TRP A 210 -9.84 -8.69 -19.37
CA TRP A 210 -9.00 -7.54 -19.70
C TRP A 210 -7.78 -8.00 -20.50
N GLY A 211 -7.07 -7.03 -21.08
CA GLY A 211 -5.80 -7.24 -21.76
C GLY A 211 -4.81 -6.17 -21.33
N GLY A 212 -3.73 -6.58 -20.65
CA GLY A 212 -2.73 -5.65 -20.13
C GLY A 212 -3.18 -4.94 -18.84
N ALA A 213 -2.83 -3.67 -18.73
CA ALA A 213 -3.09 -2.88 -17.53
C ALA A 213 -4.58 -2.63 -17.27
N VAL A 214 -4.96 -2.64 -15.99
CA VAL A 214 -6.34 -2.51 -15.54
C VAL A 214 -6.62 -1.18 -14.84
N ALA A 215 -5.57 -0.49 -14.38
CA ALA A 215 -5.69 0.85 -13.81
C ALA A 215 -4.55 1.77 -14.29
N LYS A 216 -4.86 3.07 -14.39
CA LYS A 216 -3.87 4.13 -14.58
C LYS A 216 -3.72 4.90 -13.27
N VAL A 217 -2.49 5.16 -12.86
CA VAL A 217 -2.19 5.96 -11.66
C VAL A 217 -1.39 7.19 -12.07
N GLU A 218 -1.80 8.36 -11.62
CA GLU A 218 -1.09 9.61 -11.77
C GLU A 218 -0.71 10.12 -10.39
N ILE A 219 0.58 10.35 -10.16
CA ILE A 219 1.12 10.77 -8.86
C ILE A 219 1.77 12.12 -9.08
N GLU A 220 1.27 13.14 -8.38
CA GLU A 220 1.77 14.51 -8.45
C GLU A 220 2.29 14.94 -7.08
N ARG A 221 3.54 15.40 -7.01
CA ARG A 221 4.05 16.05 -5.81
C ARG A 221 3.46 17.45 -5.71
N ILE A 222 2.75 17.72 -4.62
CA ILE A 222 2.04 19.00 -4.42
C ILE A 222 2.67 19.88 -3.33
N ARG A 223 3.46 19.30 -2.41
CA ARG A 223 4.23 20.01 -1.38
C ARG A 223 5.54 19.28 -1.08
#